data_AF-A0A2H6EFF0-F1
#
_entry.id   AF-A0A2H6EFF0-F1
#
_cell.length_a   1.000
_cell.length_b   1.000
_cell.length_c   1.000
_cell.angle_alpha   90.00
_cell.angle_beta   90.00
_cell.angle_gamma   90.00
#
_symmetry.space_group_name_H-M   'P 1'
#
loop_
_entity.id
_entity.type
_entity.pdbx_description
1 polymer ?
#
loop_
_entity_poly.entity_id
_entity_poly.type
_entity_poly.pdbx_seq_one_letter_code
_entity_poly.pdbx_strand_id
1 'polypeptide(L)'
;MELSVSEIEGDAISFFNFNDETLFLQIVNQIKKMTIKFHKVLKVLAANKDCMCGACSILTKLKIKFIVHTGKIGTIMIKDYCKQYGIDIIIAHRLLKNNLSIDEYALFTNKTIQKFNKEIKNNFNEDNLLLKEEIEYENIGKINYYYIPLNSLT
;
A
#
# COMPACT_ATOMS: atom_id res chain seq x y z
N MET A 1 13.18 4.05 -7.04
CA MET A 1 12.25 2.95 -7.33
C MET A 1 11.38 3.40 -8.47
N GLU A 2 11.37 2.65 -9.57
CA GLU A 2 10.55 2.94 -10.75
C GLU A 2 9.28 2.10 -10.66
N LEU A 3 8.20 2.71 -10.20
CA LEU A 3 6.88 2.09 -10.17
C LEU A 3 6.11 2.50 -11.43
N SER A 4 5.55 1.53 -12.12
CA SER A 4 4.63 1.78 -13.24
C SER A 4 3.19 1.81 -12.72
N VAL A 5 2.39 2.75 -13.20
CA VAL A 5 0.95 2.79 -12.91
C VAL A 5 0.27 1.69 -13.72
N SER A 6 -0.42 0.80 -13.02
CA SER A 6 -1.25 -0.24 -13.61
C SER A 6 -2.64 0.32 -13.91
N GLU A 7 -3.34 0.76 -12.88
CA GLU A 7 -4.74 1.17 -12.95
C GLU A 7 -5.03 2.27 -11.91
N ILE A 8 -6.06 3.08 -12.19
CA ILE A 8 -6.67 4.01 -11.24
C ILE A 8 -8.09 3.49 -10.97
N GLU A 9 -8.36 3.10 -9.73
CA GLU A 9 -9.61 2.46 -9.31
C GLU A 9 -10.32 3.35 -8.27
N GLY A 10 -11.18 4.26 -8.74
CA GLY A 10 -11.85 5.20 -7.85
C GLY A 10 -10.84 6.11 -7.13
N ASP A 11 -10.63 5.89 -5.84
CA ASP A 11 -9.69 6.63 -4.98
C ASP A 11 -8.34 5.92 -4.77
N ALA A 12 -8.15 4.74 -5.37
CA ALA A 12 -6.91 3.97 -5.29
C ALA A 12 -6.10 4.02 -6.59
N ILE A 13 -4.76 3.94 -6.45
CA ILE A 13 -3.84 3.81 -7.57
C ILE A 13 -3.05 2.51 -7.39
N SER A 14 -3.13 1.65 -8.40
CA SER A 14 -2.37 0.40 -8.45
C SER A 14 -1.02 0.63 -9.13
N PHE A 15 0.05 0.24 -8.46
CA PHE A 15 1.40 0.29 -8.99
C PHE A 15 1.99 -1.11 -9.10
N PHE A 16 2.81 -1.34 -10.12
CA PHE A 16 3.54 -2.58 -10.29
C PHE A 16 5.00 -2.34 -10.66
N ASN A 17 5.83 -3.33 -10.37
CA ASN A 17 7.23 -3.36 -10.76
C ASN A 17 7.66 -4.82 -10.96
N PHE A 18 8.23 -5.11 -12.14
CA PHE A 18 8.82 -6.42 -12.45
C PHE A 18 10.28 -6.54 -12.02
N ASN A 19 10.93 -5.43 -11.65
CA ASN A 19 12.32 -5.42 -11.24
C ASN A 19 12.50 -6.09 -9.86
N ASP A 20 13.18 -7.23 -9.88
CA ASP A 20 13.43 -8.05 -8.70
C ASP A 20 14.54 -7.47 -7.79
N GLU A 21 15.31 -6.49 -8.27
CA GLU A 21 16.42 -5.85 -7.54
C GLU A 21 15.98 -4.73 -6.57
N THR A 22 14.67 -4.48 -6.47
CA THR A 22 14.14 -3.45 -5.56
C THR A 22 14.42 -3.83 -4.11
N LEU A 23 15.04 -2.94 -3.34
CA LEU A 23 15.30 -3.17 -1.92
C LEU A 23 14.07 -2.82 -1.06
N PHE A 24 13.88 -3.51 0.06
CA PHE A 24 12.79 -3.24 0.99
C PHE A 24 12.84 -1.81 1.54
N LEU A 25 14.04 -1.32 1.83
CA LEU A 25 14.25 0.06 2.30
C LEU A 25 13.77 1.09 1.25
N GLN A 26 13.89 0.79 -0.04
CA GLN A 26 13.38 1.68 -1.09
C GLN A 26 11.85 1.75 -1.08
N ILE A 27 11.18 0.63 -0.82
CA ILE A 27 9.71 0.57 -0.67
C ILE A 27 9.28 1.41 0.53
N VAL A 28 9.89 1.19 1.69
CA VAL A 28 9.59 1.95 2.92
C VAL A 28 9.84 3.44 2.73
N ASN A 29 10.97 3.82 2.13
CA ASN A 29 11.27 5.22 1.84
C ASN A 29 10.28 5.85 0.85
N GLN A 30 9.80 5.09 -0.13
CA GLN A 30 8.78 5.59 -1.06
C GLN A 30 7.45 5.82 -0.35
N ILE A 31 7.03 4.89 0.52
CA ILE A 31 5.84 5.05 1.36
C ILE A 31 5.96 6.32 2.20
N LYS A 32 7.08 6.52 2.92
CA LYS A 32 7.34 7.74 3.69
C LYS A 32 7.17 9.02 2.85
N LYS A 33 7.80 9.05 1.66
CA LYS A 33 7.70 10.19 0.73
C LYS A 33 6.26 10.46 0.30
N MET A 34 5.51 9.41 -0.05
CA MET A 34 4.11 9.52 -0.47
C MET A 34 3.23 10.03 0.67
N THR A 35 3.39 9.49 1.89
CA THR A 35 2.66 9.93 3.09
C THR A 35 2.93 11.40 3.41
N ILE A 36 4.19 11.82 3.45
CA ILE A 36 4.56 13.23 3.70
C ILE A 36 3.95 14.16 2.65
N LYS A 37 4.05 13.77 1.37
CA LYS A 37 3.51 14.57 0.27
C LYS A 37 1.98 14.64 0.34
N PHE A 38 1.30 13.54 0.63
CA PHE A 38 -0.15 13.47 0.80
C PHE A 38 -0.62 14.46 1.86
N HIS A 39 -0.10 14.39 3.09
CA HIS A 39 -0.50 15.32 4.15
C HIS A 39 -0.09 16.77 3.87
N LYS A 40 1.05 17.00 3.20
CA LYS A 40 1.44 18.36 2.79
C LYS A 40 0.40 18.95 1.84
N VAL A 41 -0.06 18.18 0.85
CA VAL A 41 -1.10 18.62 -0.08
C VAL A 41 -2.42 18.84 0.65
N LEU A 42 -2.83 17.94 1.54
CA LEU A 42 -4.05 18.13 2.33
C LEU A 42 -4.01 19.41 3.17
N LYS A 43 -2.88 19.73 3.82
CA LYS A 43 -2.71 20.97 4.60
C LYS A 43 -2.85 22.21 3.73
N VAL A 44 -2.25 22.22 2.53
CA VAL A 44 -2.37 23.35 1.59
C VAL A 44 -3.82 23.52 1.11
N LEU A 45 -4.49 22.43 0.77
CA LEU A 45 -5.89 22.46 0.33
C LEU A 45 -6.84 22.83 1.48
N ALA A 46 -6.50 22.51 2.72
CA ALA A 46 -7.29 22.89 3.90
C ALA A 46 -7.11 24.38 4.26
N ALA A 47 -5.91 24.94 4.08
CA ALA A 47 -5.63 26.34 4.39
C ALA A 47 -6.31 27.32 3.42
N ASN A 48 -6.53 26.93 2.17
CA ASN A 48 -7.13 27.76 1.13
C ASN A 48 -8.65 27.57 0.99
N LYS A 49 -9.35 27.26 2.09
CA LYS A 49 -10.79 26.99 2.07
C LYS A 49 -11.62 28.17 2.54
N ASP A 50 -12.22 28.84 1.56
CA ASP A 50 -13.34 29.76 1.76
C ASP A 50 -14.71 29.05 1.58
N CYS A 51 -14.70 27.72 1.39
CA CYS A 51 -15.88 26.93 1.09
C CYS A 51 -16.31 26.03 2.27
N MET A 52 -17.58 26.12 2.65
CA MET A 52 -18.21 25.36 3.75
C MET A 52 -18.95 24.08 3.28
N CYS A 53 -18.69 23.59 2.07
CA CYS A 53 -19.39 22.39 1.57
C CYS A 53 -18.93 21.10 2.26
N GLY A 54 -19.76 20.05 2.21
CA GLY A 54 -19.45 18.75 2.81
C GLY A 54 -18.16 18.11 2.29
N ALA A 55 -17.85 18.26 1.01
CA ALA A 55 -16.58 17.76 0.45
C ALA A 55 -15.36 18.48 1.05
N CYS A 56 -15.49 19.78 1.32
CA CYS A 56 -14.45 20.58 1.93
C CYS A 56 -14.24 20.21 3.41
N SER A 57 -15.28 19.87 4.16
CA SER A 57 -15.12 19.49 5.57
C SER A 57 -14.48 18.10 5.75
N ILE A 58 -14.58 17.21 4.76
CA ILE A 58 -14.00 15.85 4.82
C ILE A 58 -12.50 15.85 4.50
N LEU A 59 -11.98 16.85 3.79
CA LEU A 59 -10.60 16.84 3.30
C LEU A 59 -9.54 16.68 4.41
N THR A 60 -9.78 17.25 5.59
CA THR A 60 -8.88 17.10 6.75
C THR A 60 -8.98 15.73 7.42
N LYS A 61 -10.02 14.96 7.10
CA LYS A 61 -10.28 13.60 7.57
C LYS A 61 -9.79 12.53 6.58
N LEU A 62 -9.32 12.92 5.39
CA LEU A 62 -8.78 11.98 4.41
C LEU A 62 -7.51 11.32 4.96
N LYS A 63 -7.45 10.00 4.82
CA LYS A 63 -6.38 9.13 5.29
C LYS A 63 -5.78 8.35 4.12
N ILE A 64 -4.56 7.85 4.29
CA ILE A 64 -3.89 7.04 3.27
C ILE A 64 -3.38 5.73 3.87
N LYS A 65 -3.51 4.65 3.10
CA LYS A 65 -2.95 3.34 3.42
C LYS A 65 -2.26 2.74 2.20
N PHE A 66 -1.33 1.84 2.45
CA PHE A 66 -0.55 1.17 1.40
C PHE A 66 -0.65 -0.34 1.56
N ILE A 67 -0.88 -1.05 0.46
CA ILE A 67 -0.85 -2.51 0.40
C ILE A 67 0.32 -2.91 -0.50
N VAL A 68 1.30 -3.62 0.05
CA VAL A 68 2.48 -4.08 -0.65
C VAL A 68 2.47 -5.60 -0.74
N HIS A 69 2.30 -6.09 -1.96
CA HIS A 69 2.20 -7.51 -2.24
C HIS A 69 3.26 -7.96 -3.24
N THR A 70 3.94 -9.06 -2.93
CA THR A 70 4.83 -9.76 -3.85
C THR A 70 4.15 -11.06 -4.28
N GLY A 71 4.07 -11.27 -5.60
CA GLY A 71 3.45 -12.46 -6.16
C GLY A 71 3.70 -12.59 -7.65
N LYS A 72 3.05 -13.58 -8.26
CA LYS A 72 3.09 -13.82 -9.70
C LYS A 72 1.95 -13.04 -10.35
N ILE A 73 2.31 -12.20 -11.30
CA ILE A 73 1.36 -11.44 -12.11
C ILE A 73 1.52 -11.82 -13.57
N GLY A 74 0.40 -12.11 -14.23
CA GLY A 74 0.32 -12.21 -15.68
C GLY A 74 -0.01 -10.85 -16.27
N THR A 75 0.29 -10.65 -17.55
CA THR A 75 -0.11 -9.46 -18.31
C THR A 75 -0.85 -9.89 -19.57
N ILE A 76 -1.91 -9.16 -19.90
CA ILE A 76 -2.69 -9.35 -21.13
C ILE A 76 -2.91 -8.00 -21.80
N MET A 77 -2.75 -7.97 -23.12
CA MET A 77 -3.07 -6.79 -23.92
C MET A 77 -4.56 -6.80 -24.28
N ILE A 78 -5.26 -5.72 -23.93
CA ILE A 78 -6.64 -5.46 -24.32
C ILE A 78 -6.63 -4.18 -25.16
N LYS A 79 -6.66 -4.34 -26.49
CA LYS A 79 -6.35 -3.25 -27.44
C LYS A 79 -4.99 -2.63 -27.08
N ASP A 80 -4.97 -1.34 -26.77
CA ASP A 80 -3.76 -0.59 -26.45
C ASP A 80 -3.43 -0.59 -24.94
N TYR A 81 -4.20 -1.30 -24.12
CA TYR A 81 -4.03 -1.34 -22.66
C TYR A 81 -3.41 -2.66 -22.19
N CYS A 82 -2.31 -2.58 -21.46
CA CYS A 82 -1.72 -3.74 -20.77
C CYS A 82 -2.37 -3.90 -19.40
N LYS A 83 -3.16 -4.96 -19.22
CA LYS A 83 -3.86 -5.29 -17.97
C LYS A 83 -3.13 -6.40 -17.24
N GLN A 84 -2.87 -6.21 -15.95
CA GLN A 84 -2.32 -7.24 -15.08
C GLN A 84 -3.45 -8.15 -14.59
N TYR A 85 -3.21 -9.46 -14.54
CA TYR A 85 -4.17 -10.43 -14.01
C TYR A 85 -3.47 -11.51 -13.17
N GLY A 86 -4.22 -12.17 -12.29
CA GLY A 86 -3.72 -13.27 -11.46
C GLY A 86 -4.26 -13.24 -10.04
N ILE A 87 -4.11 -14.36 -9.33
CA ILE A 87 -4.59 -14.50 -7.95
C ILE A 87 -3.94 -13.51 -6.99
N ASP A 88 -2.66 -13.19 -7.20
CA ASP A 88 -1.90 -12.26 -6.36
C ASP A 88 -2.41 -10.81 -6.50
N ILE A 89 -2.97 -10.46 -7.66
CA ILE A 89 -3.65 -9.16 -7.85
C ILE A 89 -4.97 -9.15 -7.07
N ILE A 90 -5.78 -10.21 -7.21
CA ILE A 90 -7.04 -10.35 -6.47
C ILE A 90 -6.79 -10.25 -4.96
N ILE A 91 -5.73 -10.88 -4.45
CA ILE A 91 -5.31 -10.79 -3.05
C ILE A 91 -5.03 -9.33 -2.65
N ALA A 92 -4.23 -8.60 -3.43
CA ALA A 92 -3.91 -7.21 -3.15
C ALA A 92 -5.17 -6.32 -3.09
N HIS A 93 -6.10 -6.48 -4.06
CA HIS A 93 -7.36 -5.72 -4.05
C HIS A 93 -8.27 -6.10 -2.87
N ARG A 94 -8.36 -7.39 -2.51
CA ARG A 94 -9.16 -7.79 -1.34
C ARG A 94 -8.57 -7.22 -0.05
N LEU A 95 -7.24 -7.22 0.08
CA LEU A 95 -6.55 -6.62 1.23
C LEU A 95 -6.82 -5.12 1.37
N LEU A 96 -7.23 -4.39 0.33
CA LEU A 96 -7.71 -3.01 0.49
C LEU A 96 -8.97 -2.91 1.36
N LYS A 97 -9.75 -3.99 1.49
CA LYS A 97 -10.97 -4.06 2.31
C LYS A 97 -10.74 -4.81 3.63
N ASN A 98 -9.51 -4.85 4.15
CA ASN A 98 -9.22 -5.47 5.44
C ASN A 98 -9.86 -4.68 6.60
N ASN A 99 -9.86 -5.30 7.79
CA ASN A 99 -10.53 -4.81 9.00
C ASN A 99 -9.55 -4.30 10.08
N LEU A 100 -8.38 -3.78 9.69
CA LEU A 100 -7.47 -3.14 10.66
C LEU A 100 -8.17 -1.93 11.30
N SER A 101 -7.99 -1.79 12.62
CA SER A 101 -8.62 -0.72 13.42
C SER A 101 -7.95 0.64 13.29
N ILE A 102 -6.82 0.71 12.57
CA ILE A 102 -6.08 1.94 12.30
C ILE A 102 -6.31 2.40 10.86
N ASP A 103 -6.38 3.71 10.64
CA ASP A 103 -6.70 4.25 9.33
C ASP A 103 -5.47 4.44 8.41
N GLU A 104 -4.28 4.57 9.00
CA GLU A 104 -3.06 4.96 8.30
C GLU A 104 -1.92 3.96 8.55
N TYR A 105 -1.71 3.08 7.59
CA TYR A 105 -0.73 2.01 7.69
C TYR A 105 -0.13 1.61 6.34
N ALA A 106 1.01 0.95 6.41
CA ALA A 106 1.57 0.16 5.32
C ALA A 106 1.46 -1.32 5.67
N LEU A 107 0.76 -2.09 4.83
CA LEU A 107 0.58 -3.52 4.96
C LEU A 107 1.50 -4.26 3.98
N PHE A 108 2.17 -5.28 4.46
CA PHE A 108 3.07 -6.15 3.71
C PHE A 108 2.60 -7.59 3.86
N THR A 109 2.28 -8.25 2.75
CA THR A 109 1.89 -9.66 2.82
C THR A 109 3.04 -10.54 3.29
N ASN A 110 2.75 -11.72 3.84
CA ASN A 110 3.80 -12.66 4.25
C ASN A 110 4.77 -13.01 3.11
N LYS A 111 4.28 -13.13 1.86
CA LYS A 111 5.13 -13.31 0.67
C LYS A 111 6.13 -12.15 0.49
N THR A 112 5.69 -10.92 0.72
CA THR A 112 6.54 -9.72 0.68
C THR A 112 7.62 -9.78 1.76
N ILE A 113 7.25 -10.07 3.01
CA ILE A 113 8.20 -10.17 4.12
C ILE A 113 9.21 -11.30 3.88
N GLN A 114 8.77 -12.45 3.39
CA GLN A 114 9.66 -13.57 3.05
C GLN A 114 10.67 -13.20 1.96
N LYS A 115 10.24 -12.50 0.91
CA LYS A 115 11.14 -12.01 -0.15
C LYS A 115 12.25 -11.11 0.42
N PHE A 116 11.92 -10.26 1.40
CA PHE A 116 12.83 -9.27 1.97
C PHE A 116 13.44 -9.63 3.32
N ASN A 117 13.27 -10.88 3.77
CA ASN A 117 13.62 -11.33 5.13
C ASN A 117 15.04 -10.93 5.56
N LYS A 118 16.05 -11.14 4.70
CA LYS A 118 17.45 -10.77 5.00
C LYS A 118 17.62 -9.26 5.23
N GLU A 119 17.01 -8.44 4.39
CA GLU A 119 17.10 -6.99 4.50
C GLU A 119 16.34 -6.47 5.72
N ILE A 120 15.18 -7.05 6.00
CA ILE A 120 14.36 -6.72 7.17
C ILE A 120 15.17 -7.00 8.44
N LYS A 121 15.72 -8.21 8.61
CA LYS A 121 16.54 -8.57 9.77
C LYS A 121 17.75 -7.67 10.01
N ASN A 122 18.39 -7.23 8.93
CA ASN A 122 19.61 -6.43 9.02
C ASN A 122 19.34 -4.95 9.33
N ASN A 123 18.17 -4.42 8.93
CA ASN A 123 17.90 -2.98 8.98
C ASN A 123 16.74 -2.59 9.91
N PHE A 124 15.92 -3.55 10.32
CA PHE A 124 14.74 -3.35 11.15
C PHE A 124 14.82 -4.34 12.31
N ASN A 125 14.85 -3.85 13.54
CA ASN A 125 14.61 -4.72 14.71
C ASN A 125 13.17 -5.24 14.60
N GLU A 126 13.03 -6.49 14.16
CA GLU A 126 11.75 -7.12 13.79
C GLU A 126 10.68 -7.00 14.89
N ASP A 127 11.12 -6.99 16.15
CA ASP A 127 10.24 -7.23 17.30
C ASP A 127 9.32 -6.07 17.69
N ASN A 128 9.52 -4.84 17.18
CA ASN A 128 8.72 -3.68 17.64
C ASN A 128 7.99 -2.90 16.54
N LEU A 129 8.29 -3.13 15.25
CA LEU A 129 7.72 -2.29 14.17
C LEU A 129 6.68 -3.03 13.31
N LEU A 130 6.81 -4.34 13.15
CA LEU A 130 5.95 -5.14 12.28
C LEU A 130 4.91 -5.89 13.11
N LEU A 131 3.68 -5.39 13.10
CA LEU A 131 2.55 -6.04 13.74
C LEU A 131 1.97 -7.09 12.79
N LYS A 132 1.70 -8.30 13.30
CA LYS A 132 1.20 -9.42 12.50
C LYS A 132 -0.31 -9.59 12.67
N GLU A 133 -1.01 -9.80 11.57
CA GLU A 133 -2.43 -10.11 11.53
C GLU A 133 -2.76 -11.16 10.47
N GLU A 134 -3.97 -11.72 10.55
CA GLU A 134 -4.52 -12.67 9.60
C GLU A 134 -5.92 -12.24 9.15
N ILE A 135 -6.26 -12.53 7.90
CA ILE A 135 -7.63 -12.44 7.40
C ILE A 135 -7.96 -13.65 6.54
N GLU A 136 -9.18 -14.15 6.63
CA GLU A 136 -9.65 -15.29 5.85
C GLU A 136 -10.67 -14.84 4.81
N TYR A 137 -10.52 -15.36 3.59
CA TYR A 137 -11.44 -15.12 2.49
C TYR A 137 -11.96 -16.44 1.93
N GLU A 138 -13.27 -16.55 1.74
CA GLU A 138 -13.99 -17.78 1.34
C GLU A 138 -13.35 -18.57 0.17
N ASN A 139 -12.84 -17.88 -0.87
CA ASN A 139 -12.27 -18.50 -2.07
C ASN A 139 -10.75 -18.35 -2.22
N ILE A 140 -10.07 -17.82 -1.20
CA ILE A 140 -8.59 -17.63 -1.21
C ILE A 140 -7.94 -18.34 -0.02
N GLY A 141 -8.69 -18.50 1.07
CA GLY A 141 -8.19 -19.00 2.34
C GLY A 141 -7.57 -17.90 3.20
N LYS A 142 -6.72 -18.32 4.13
CA LYS A 142 -6.05 -17.46 5.11
C LYS A 142 -4.90 -16.70 4.49
N ILE A 143 -4.87 -15.40 4.72
CA ILE A 143 -3.81 -14.49 4.28
C ILE A 143 -3.18 -13.88 5.52
N ASN A 144 -1.92 -14.24 5.74
CA ASN A 144 -1.08 -13.63 6.77
C ASN A 144 -0.42 -12.38 6.22
N TYR A 145 -0.43 -11.31 7.00
CA TYR A 145 0.24 -10.06 6.65
C TYR A 145 0.81 -9.38 7.88
N TYR A 146 1.71 -8.45 7.62
CA TYR A 146 2.32 -7.58 8.60
C TYR A 146 1.95 -6.14 8.27
N TYR A 147 1.89 -5.27 9.25
CA TYR A 147 1.65 -3.86 9.00
C TYR A 147 2.47 -2.97 9.93
N ILE A 148 2.72 -1.76 9.43
CA ILE A 148 3.40 -0.69 10.17
C ILE A 148 2.48 0.52 10.18
N PRO A 149 2.11 1.05 11.36
CA PRO A 149 1.44 2.35 11.47
C PRO A 149 2.28 3.46 10.82
N LEU A 150 1.68 4.29 9.96
CA LEU A 150 2.46 5.30 9.20
C LEU A 150 3.11 6.35 10.11
N ASN A 151 2.53 6.63 11.28
CA ASN A 151 3.11 7.53 12.28
C ASN A 151 4.43 7.02 12.88
N SER A 152 4.74 5.72 12.76
CA SER A 152 6.01 5.14 13.20
C SER A 152 7.08 5.23 12.13
N LEU A 153 6.71 5.61 10.90
CA LEU A 153 7.62 5.75 9.76
C LEU A 153 8.06 7.22 9.53
N THR A 154 7.30 8.19 10.03
CA THR A 154 7.53 9.64 9.86
C THR A 154 8.04 10.26 11.15
#